data_AF-A0A0S3S4Q9-F1
#
_entry.id   AF-A0A0S3S4Q9-F1
#
_cell.length_a   1.000
_cell.length_b   1.000
_cell.length_c   1.000
_cell.angle_alpha   90.00
_cell.angle_beta   90.00
_cell.angle_gamma   90.00
#
_symmetry.space_group_name_H-M   'P 1'
#
loop_
_entity.id
_entity.type
_entity.pdbx_description
1 polymer ?
#
loop_
_entity_poly.entity_id
_entity_poly.type
_entity_poly.pdbx_seq_one_letter_code
_entity_poly.pdbx_strand_id
1 'polypeptide(L)'
;MEKRMTSAQLEAFHAECFLPSQLLLCLIKHQGIFYLTNKGERSTVFLKDAYIGSNLIDKCPLLQFYDKFMALCGRGNIDLCDNANSLPTVI
;
A
#
# COMPACT_ATOMS: atom_id res chain seq x y z
N MET A 1 -5.24 0.80 -17.30
CA MET A 1 -6.64 0.78 -16.82
C MET A 1 -6.61 0.80 -15.31
N GLU A 2 -7.15 1.82 -14.65
CA GLU A 2 -7.20 1.88 -13.19
C GLU A 2 -8.10 0.78 -12.64
N LYS A 3 -7.56 -0.07 -11.77
CA LYS A 3 -8.33 -1.11 -11.08
C LYS A 3 -9.09 -0.46 -9.93
N ARG A 4 -10.38 -0.20 -10.14
CA ARG A 4 -11.28 0.48 -9.19
C ARG A 4 -12.35 -0.50 -8.70
N MET A 5 -12.71 -0.41 -7.42
CA MET A 5 -13.78 -1.21 -6.84
C MET A 5 -14.53 -0.42 -5.75
N THR A 6 -15.84 -0.62 -5.62
CA THR A 6 -16.62 -0.01 -4.53
C THR A 6 -16.38 -0.76 -3.21
N SER A 7 -16.63 -0.11 -2.07
CA SER A 7 -16.56 -0.78 -0.76
C SER A 7 -17.48 -1.99 -0.68
N ALA A 8 -18.71 -1.89 -1.19
CA ALA A 8 -19.67 -3.01 -1.21
C ALA A 8 -19.19 -4.20 -2.05
N GLN A 9 -18.55 -3.94 -3.20
CA GLN A 9 -17.96 -5.00 -4.02
C GLN A 9 -16.80 -5.69 -3.30
N LEU A 10 -16.02 -4.93 -2.52
CA LEU A 10 -14.92 -5.47 -1.72
C LEU A 10 -15.41 -6.34 -0.56
N GLU A 11 -16.49 -5.93 0.10
CA GLU A 11 -17.11 -6.72 1.17
C GLU A 11 -17.64 -8.08 0.69
N ALA A 12 -18.07 -8.18 -0.58
CA ALA A 12 -18.53 -9.45 -1.14
C ALA A 12 -17.43 -10.55 -1.12
N PHE A 13 -16.16 -10.16 -1.16
CA PHE A 13 -15.02 -11.09 -1.11
C PHE A 13 -14.53 -11.38 0.32
N HIS A 14 -15.22 -10.88 1.35
CA HIS A 14 -14.78 -11.00 2.74
C HIS A 14 -14.54 -12.45 3.17
N ALA A 15 -15.48 -13.35 2.86
CA ALA A 15 -15.37 -14.76 3.19
C ALA A 15 -14.34 -15.50 2.33
N GLU A 16 -14.30 -15.23 1.02
CA GLU A 16 -13.41 -15.91 0.06
C GLU A 16 -11.95 -15.54 0.27
N CYS A 17 -11.67 -14.29 0.63
CA CYS A 17 -10.33 -13.77 0.84
C CYS A 17 -9.95 -13.63 2.33
N PHE A 18 -10.78 -14.15 3.25
CA PHE A 18 -10.58 -14.06 4.70
C PHE A 18 -10.26 -12.62 5.17
N LEU A 19 -10.96 -11.64 4.61
CA LEU A 19 -10.66 -10.24 4.86
C LEU A 19 -11.10 -9.85 6.29
N PRO A 20 -10.56 -8.77 6.88
CA PRO A 20 -11.06 -8.26 8.15
C PRO A 20 -12.49 -7.74 8.04
N SER A 21 -13.31 -7.92 9.07
CA SER A 21 -14.69 -7.37 9.13
C SER A 21 -14.74 -5.83 9.08
N GLN A 22 -13.61 -5.17 9.36
CA GLN A 22 -13.43 -3.72 9.24
C GLN A 22 -12.43 -3.38 8.12
N LEU A 23 -12.54 -4.05 6.98
CA LEU A 23 -11.61 -3.89 5.86
C LEU A 23 -11.44 -2.43 5.42
N LEU A 24 -12.52 -1.65 5.36
CA LEU A 24 -12.44 -0.23 5.02
C LEU A 24 -11.54 0.55 5.98
N LEU A 25 -11.60 0.25 7.29
CA LEU A 25 -10.73 0.86 8.29
C LEU A 25 -9.27 0.45 8.09
N CYS A 26 -9.01 -0.82 7.73
CA CYS A 26 -7.67 -1.28 7.39
C CYS A 26 -7.11 -0.48 6.19
N LEU A 27 -7.90 -0.29 5.14
CA LEU A 27 -7.48 0.47 3.96
C LEU A 27 -7.16 1.93 4.29
N ILE A 28 -7.98 2.57 5.14
CA ILE A 28 -7.74 3.95 5.60
C ILE A 28 -6.43 4.06 6.40
N LYS A 29 -6.12 3.08 7.25
CA LYS A 29 -4.86 3.04 8.01
C LYS A 29 -3.62 2.95 7.11
N HIS A 30 -3.77 2.44 5.90
CA HIS A 30 -2.68 2.27 4.93
C HIS A 30 -2.79 3.23 3.74
N GLN A 31 -2.98 4.53 4.03
CA GLN A 31 -3.09 5.60 3.02
C GLN A 31 -1.86 5.74 2.10
N GLY A 32 -0.72 5.13 2.43
CA GLY A 32 0.46 5.09 1.55
C GLY A 32 0.25 4.17 0.34
N ILE A 33 -0.58 3.14 0.48
CA ILE A 33 -0.83 2.10 -0.54
C ILE A 33 -2.18 2.34 -1.23
N PHE A 34 -3.19 2.75 -0.45
CA PHE A 34 -4.54 2.94 -0.94
C PHE A 34 -4.92 4.42 -1.02
N TYR A 35 -5.71 4.75 -2.04
CA TYR A 35 -6.44 6.00 -2.13
C TYR A 35 -7.93 5.73 -1.96
N LEU A 36 -8.58 6.47 -1.07
CA LEU A 36 -10.01 6.34 -0.79
C LEU A 36 -10.72 7.63 -1.20
N THR A 37 -11.79 7.51 -1.99
CA THR A 37 -12.66 8.65 -2.31
C THR A 37 -14.07 8.39 -1.82
N ASN A 38 -14.68 9.42 -1.27
CA ASN A 38 -16.09 9.41 -0.88
C ASN A 38 -16.84 10.39 -1.78
N LYS A 39 -17.83 9.88 -2.53
CA LYS A 39 -18.72 10.70 -3.35
C LYS A 39 -20.16 10.42 -2.94
N GLY A 40 -20.72 11.31 -2.11
CA GLY A 40 -21.98 11.06 -1.43
C GLY A 40 -21.87 9.83 -0.54
N GLU A 41 -22.79 8.88 -0.69
CA GLU A 41 -22.82 7.62 0.06
C GLU A 41 -21.90 6.52 -0.50
N ARG A 42 -21.20 6.79 -1.61
CA ARG A 42 -20.33 5.80 -2.26
C ARG A 42 -18.87 6.03 -1.90
N SER A 43 -18.26 5.03 -1.27
CA SER A 43 -16.81 4.94 -1.08
C SER A 43 -16.18 4.08 -2.17
N THR A 44 -15.11 4.59 -2.79
CA THR A 44 -14.32 3.87 -3.80
C THR A 44 -12.87 3.76 -3.34
N VAL A 45 -12.29 2.58 -3.50
CA VAL A 45 -10.89 2.28 -3.15
C VAL A 45 -10.09 2.13 -4.45
N PHE A 46 -8.88 2.71 -4.46
CA PHE A 46 -7.90 2.55 -5.52
C PHE A 46 -6.57 2.11 -4.92
N LEU A 47 -5.88 1.19 -5.59
CA LEU A 47 -4.48 0.92 -5.31
C LEU A 47 -3.64 2.00 -6.02
N LYS A 48 -2.75 2.67 -5.28
CA LYS A 48 -1.98 3.81 -5.81
C LYS A 48 -0.91 3.40 -6.82
N ASP A 49 -0.30 2.25 -6.60
CA ASP A 49 0.84 1.75 -7.36
C ASP A 49 0.68 0.22 -7.55
N ALA A 50 1.36 -0.38 -8.52
CA ALA A 50 1.17 -1.82 -8.79
C ALA A 50 2.03 -2.70 -7.87
N TYR A 51 1.43 -3.76 -7.32
CA TYR A 51 2.10 -4.74 -6.45
C TYR A 51 2.02 -6.16 -7.01
N ILE A 52 3.07 -6.94 -6.82
CA ILE A 52 3.08 -8.41 -6.92
C ILE A 52 3.38 -8.97 -5.53
N GLY A 53 2.36 -9.55 -4.89
CA GLY A 53 2.44 -9.93 -3.48
C GLY A 53 2.69 -8.68 -2.62
N SER A 54 3.73 -8.73 -1.79
CA SER A 54 4.20 -7.60 -0.98
C SER A 54 5.17 -6.65 -1.71
N ASN A 55 5.55 -6.96 -2.95
CA ASN A 55 6.56 -6.20 -3.69
C ASN A 55 5.92 -5.13 -4.56
N LEU A 56 6.35 -3.88 -4.39
CA LEU A 56 5.94 -2.77 -5.23
C LEU A 56 6.71 -2.81 -6.55
N ILE A 57 6.04 -3.10 -7.66
CA ILE A 57 6.67 -3.35 -8.97
C ILE A 57 6.62 -2.15 -9.92
N ASP A 58 5.71 -1.20 -9.70
CA ASP A 58 5.56 0.00 -10.52
C ASP A 58 5.42 1.22 -9.61
N LYS A 59 6.57 1.74 -9.17
CA LYS A 59 6.66 2.92 -8.30
C LYS A 59 6.28 4.18 -9.08
N CYS A 60 5.35 4.98 -8.60
CA CYS A 60 5.13 6.30 -9.15
C CYS A 60 6.41 7.19 -9.08
N PRO A 61 6.52 8.23 -9.92
CA PRO A 61 7.72 9.08 -9.98
C PRO A 61 8.12 9.70 -8.63
N LEU A 62 7.17 9.99 -7.75
CA LEU A 62 7.45 10.55 -6.42
C LEU A 62 8.18 9.56 -5.52
N LEU A 63 7.78 8.28 -5.53
CA LEU A 63 8.47 7.23 -4.78
C LEU A 63 9.86 6.96 -5.36
N GLN A 64 10.00 6.97 -6.69
CA GLN A 64 11.32 6.84 -7.33
C GLN A 64 12.26 8.00 -6.95
N PHE A 65 11.73 9.22 -6.85
CA PHE A 65 12.50 10.36 -6.37
C PHE A 65 12.90 10.20 -4.90
N TYR A 66 11.95 9.77 -4.06
CA TYR A 66 12.20 9.53 -2.64
C TYR A 66 13.31 8.48 -2.43
N ASP A 67 13.29 7.38 -3.17
CA ASP A 67 14.35 6.36 -3.11
C ASP A 67 15.74 6.97 -3.41
N LYS A 68 15.83 7.79 -4.47
CA LYS A 68 17.07 8.47 -4.85
C LYS A 68 17.54 9.45 -3.78
N PHE A 69 16.60 10.22 -3.22
CA PHE A 69 16.88 11.16 -2.15
C PHE A 69 17.41 10.45 -0.90
N MET A 70 16.76 9.35 -0.49
CA MET A 70 17.17 8.56 0.66
C MET A 70 18.55 7.91 0.47
N ALA A 71 18.84 7.43 -0.75
CA ALA A 71 20.16 6.94 -1.10
C ALA A 71 21.26 8.01 -0.94
N LEU A 72 20.99 9.25 -1.34
CA LEU A 72 21.90 10.38 -1.15
C LEU A 72 22.09 10.75 0.34
N CYS A 73 21.07 10.53 1.17
CA CYS A 73 21.16 10.72 2.62
C CYS A 73 21.94 9.62 3.35
N GLY A 74 22.52 8.64 2.65
CA GLY A 74 23.19 7.48 3.25
C GLY A 74 22.23 6.52 3.95
N ARG A 75 20.92 6.69 3.74
CA ARG A 75 19.87 5.81 4.24
C ARG A 75 19.32 5.01 3.07
N GLY A 76 20.11 4.05 2.58
CA GLY A 76 19.66 3.09 1.57
C GLY A 76 18.42 2.32 2.03
N ASN A 77 17.57 1.94 1.06
CA ASN A 77 16.23 1.34 1.22
C ASN A 77 15.99 0.69 2.58
N ILE A 78 15.30 1.43 3.46
CA ILE A 78 14.54 0.84 4.56
C ILE A 78 13.29 0.28 3.90
N ASP A 79 13.36 -0.96 3.44
CA ASP A 79 12.17 -1.70 3.07
C ASP A 79 11.31 -1.78 4.32
N LEU A 80 10.26 -0.95 4.40
CA LEU A 80 9.37 -0.82 5.55
C LEU A 80 8.59 -2.12 5.85
N CYS A 81 8.75 -3.14 5.01
CA CYS A 81 8.23 -4.49 5.18
C CYS A 81 9.25 -5.48 5.80
N ASP A 82 10.53 -5.13 5.92
CA ASP A 82 11.57 -5.96 6.57
C ASP A 82 11.67 -5.66 8.08
N ASN A 83 10.52 -5.71 8.78
CA ASN A 83 10.53 -5.86 10.24
C ASN A 83 10.25 -7.30 10.63
N ALA A 84 11.16 -8.18 10.20
CA ALA A 84 11.41 -9.47 10.83
C ALA A 84 12.88 -9.84 10.58
N ASN A 85 13.73 -9.43 11.52
CA ASN A 85 15.10 -9.94 11.72
C ASN A 85 16.18 -9.42 10.75
N SER A 86 16.59 -8.16 10.89
CA SER A 86 18.01 -7.85 10.65
C SER A 86 18.54 -6.95 11.76
N LEU A 87 19.43 -7.53 12.58
CA LEU A 87 20.28 -6.76 13.48
C LEU A 87 21.19 -5.88 12.61
N PRO A 88 21.42 -4.60 12.95
CA PRO A 88 22.40 -3.80 12.23
C PRO A 88 23.80 -4.37 12.53
N THR A 89 24.43 -4.98 11.52
CA THR A 89 25.88 -5.24 11.57
C THR A 89 26.60 -3.90 11.47
N VAL A 90 27.15 -3.49 12.61
CA VAL A 90 28.11 -2.41 12.74
C VAL A 90 29.40 -2.80 12.01
N ILE A 91 29.91 -1.89 11.16
CA ILE A 91 31.35 -1.68 10.93
C ILE A 91 31.60 -0.20 11.14
#